data_AF-A0A975II99-F1
#
_entry.id   AF-A0A975II99-F1
#
_cell.length_a   1.000
_cell.length_b   1.000
_cell.length_c   1.000
_cell.angle_alpha   90.00
_cell.angle_beta   90.00
_cell.angle_gamma   90.00
#
_symmetry.space_group_name_H-M   'P 1'
#
loop_
_entity.id
_entity.type
_entity.pdbx_description
1 polymer ?
#
loop_
_entity_poly.entity_id
_entity_poly.type
_entity_poly.pdbx_seq_one_letter_code
_entity_poly.pdbx_strand_id
1 'polypeptide(L)'
;MNNAPENSKNNNALRWLEGLPPGYFAVAMASGILSIAFDMIGQNVLAKGLFAATLLAWVVMLGLSAWRLWRFPQAVKIDLLNIRRVFAFFTVVVSTNVVGILLHQHGYPQLALACWAFAFVVWSLLLYLSFSVLTFLTHPHTVNVVHGDWLTSIIATQSLVLLGVMVAPDLGMYTDYMLVEVHLLWLLGLVLYGIFVTLFCYRIFFQRFQPEDTSPLLWVIMGAAAAGVNAGTVLLQTSTTLSFLQALHPFIDGVAMLLWSWATWWIPMLVIFGVWKHGVKRYPLRYEPAMWSMVFPLGMYAVASFRLGLTAEFPPLQWISLLIVWVGFAVWCLVLLGLVLFMFFSHKESSQ
;
A
#
# COMPACT_ATOMS: atom_id res chain seq x y z
N MET A 1 -41.31 -23.19 -23.35
CA MET A 1 -41.01 -22.08 -22.44
C MET A 1 -39.51 -21.86 -22.45
N ASN A 2 -39.07 -20.95 -23.31
CA ASN A 2 -37.69 -20.49 -23.43
C ASN A 2 -37.45 -19.38 -22.40
N ASN A 3 -36.44 -19.53 -21.54
CA ASN A 3 -35.89 -18.44 -20.72
C ASN A 3 -34.38 -18.67 -20.46
N ALA A 4 -33.60 -18.84 -21.54
CA ALA A 4 -32.14 -18.93 -21.44
C ALA A 4 -31.31 -18.24 -22.58
N PRO A 5 -31.65 -17.02 -23.06
CA PRO A 5 -30.67 -16.23 -23.84
C PRO A 5 -30.13 -14.97 -23.14
N GLU A 6 -30.76 -14.46 -22.07
CA GLU A 6 -30.35 -13.17 -21.46
C GLU A 6 -29.09 -13.27 -20.58
N ASN A 7 -28.85 -14.41 -19.92
CA ASN A 7 -27.72 -14.56 -19.00
C ASN A 7 -26.36 -14.66 -19.70
N SER A 8 -26.30 -15.10 -20.97
CA SER A 8 -25.05 -15.25 -21.70
C SER A 8 -24.55 -13.93 -22.33
N LYS A 9 -25.45 -13.07 -22.81
CA LYS A 9 -25.10 -11.73 -23.32
C LYS A 9 -24.65 -10.77 -22.21
N ASN A 10 -25.32 -10.79 -21.06
CA ASN A 10 -24.91 -9.99 -19.90
C ASN A 10 -23.57 -10.44 -19.29
N ASN A 11 -23.24 -11.73 -19.34
CA ASN A 11 -21.92 -12.22 -18.91
C ASN A 11 -20.78 -11.70 -19.81
N ASN A 12 -21.00 -11.51 -21.12
CA ASN A 12 -19.98 -10.96 -22.00
C ASN A 12 -19.75 -9.45 -21.79
N ALA A 13 -20.80 -8.68 -21.48
CA ALA A 13 -20.70 -7.25 -21.20
C ALA A 13 -19.98 -6.93 -19.88
N LEU A 14 -20.01 -7.85 -18.90
CA LEU A 14 -19.41 -7.68 -17.57
C LEU A 14 -18.03 -8.35 -17.42
N ARG A 15 -17.41 -8.85 -18.51
CA ARG A 15 -16.07 -9.48 -18.47
C ARG A 15 -14.98 -8.56 -17.89
N TRP A 16 -15.09 -7.26 -18.10
CA TRP A 16 -14.15 -6.28 -17.53
C TRP A 16 -14.22 -6.27 -15.99
N LEU A 17 -15.40 -6.49 -15.40
CA LEU A 17 -15.60 -6.57 -13.96
C LEU A 17 -15.05 -7.89 -13.40
N GLU A 18 -15.24 -9.00 -14.13
CA GLU A 18 -14.65 -10.30 -13.78
C GLU A 18 -13.12 -10.21 -13.70
N GLY A 19 -12.51 -9.51 -14.67
CA GLY A 19 -11.07 -9.30 -14.77
C GLY A 19 -10.50 -8.12 -13.98
N LEU A 20 -11.31 -7.40 -13.19
CA LEU A 20 -10.87 -6.21 -12.44
C LEU A 20 -9.72 -6.58 -11.49
N PRO A 21 -8.51 -6.02 -11.67
CA PRO A 21 -7.37 -6.39 -10.84
C PRO A 21 -7.57 -5.95 -9.37
N PRO A 22 -7.34 -6.83 -8.40
CA PRO A 22 -7.57 -6.53 -6.98
C PRO A 22 -6.67 -5.42 -6.44
N GLY A 23 -5.51 -5.18 -7.06
CA GLY A 23 -4.54 -4.15 -6.65
C GLY A 23 -4.95 -2.71 -6.96
N TYR A 24 -6.07 -2.44 -7.64
CA TYR A 24 -6.46 -1.07 -8.01
C TYR A 24 -6.79 -0.15 -6.82
N PHE A 25 -7.00 -0.69 -5.61
CA PHE A 25 -7.06 0.12 -4.40
C PHE A 25 -5.76 0.89 -4.12
N ALA A 26 -4.66 0.54 -4.79
CA ALA A 26 -3.42 1.32 -4.80
C ALA A 26 -3.64 2.78 -5.24
N VAL A 27 -4.64 3.07 -6.09
CA VAL A 27 -5.00 4.45 -6.49
C VAL A 27 -5.40 5.29 -5.28
N ALA A 28 -6.32 4.76 -4.46
CA ALA A 28 -6.80 5.44 -3.26
C ALA A 28 -5.68 5.57 -2.23
N MET A 29 -4.96 4.47 -1.98
CA MET A 29 -3.82 4.45 -1.07
C MET A 29 -2.74 5.49 -1.46
N ALA A 30 -2.36 5.56 -2.73
CA ALA A 30 -1.36 6.51 -3.24
C ALA A 30 -1.82 7.97 -3.15
N SER A 31 -3.07 8.25 -3.53
CA SER A 31 -3.63 9.60 -3.44
C SER A 31 -3.72 10.05 -1.97
N GLY A 32 -4.08 9.13 -1.07
CA GLY A 32 -4.31 9.45 0.33
C GLY A 32 -3.02 9.73 1.09
N ILE A 33 -1.95 8.97 0.82
CA ILE A 33 -0.66 9.26 1.46
C ILE A 33 -0.08 10.59 0.98
N LEU A 34 -0.29 10.96 -0.30
CA LEU A 34 0.12 12.28 -0.80
C LEU A 34 -0.75 13.39 -0.20
N SER A 35 -2.05 13.15 0.02
CA SER A 35 -2.91 14.08 0.77
C SER A 35 -2.33 14.37 2.16
N ILE A 36 -1.96 13.33 2.91
CA ILE A 36 -1.31 13.46 4.23
C ILE A 36 0.01 14.23 4.09
N ALA A 37 0.84 13.88 3.11
CA ALA A 37 2.14 14.51 2.91
C ALA A 37 2.05 16.01 2.58
N PHE A 38 1.10 16.40 1.73
CA PHE A 38 0.87 17.81 1.38
C PHE A 38 0.31 18.62 2.56
N ASP A 39 -0.57 18.01 3.35
CA ASP A 39 -1.09 18.63 4.57
C ASP A 39 0.03 18.95 5.56
N MET A 40 0.96 18.01 5.76
CA MET A 40 2.13 18.17 6.65
C MET A 40 3.06 19.31 6.24
N ILE A 41 3.12 19.65 4.95
CA ILE A 41 3.95 20.77 4.43
C ILE A 41 3.13 22.04 4.18
N GLY A 42 1.88 22.12 4.67
CA GLY A 42 1.01 23.29 4.63
C GLY A 42 0.31 23.54 3.29
N GLN A 43 0.36 22.61 2.34
CA GLN A 43 -0.26 22.73 1.01
C GLN A 43 -1.72 22.28 1.02
N ASN A 44 -2.55 23.00 1.77
CA ASN A 44 -3.93 22.63 2.10
C ASN A 44 -4.84 22.41 0.87
N VAL A 45 -4.62 23.15 -0.22
CA VAL A 45 -5.45 23.02 -1.44
C VAL A 45 -5.18 21.68 -2.13
N LEU A 46 -3.91 21.31 -2.29
CA LEU A 46 -3.52 20.04 -2.88
C LEU A 46 -3.92 18.87 -1.97
N ALA A 47 -3.73 19.01 -0.66
CA ALA A 47 -4.18 18.03 0.32
C ALA A 47 -5.68 17.75 0.19
N LYS A 48 -6.53 18.78 0.19
CA LYS A 48 -7.99 18.61 0.03
C LYS A 48 -8.39 17.99 -1.30
N GLY A 49 -7.72 18.37 -2.40
CA GLY A 49 -7.96 17.77 -3.72
C GLY A 49 -7.64 16.28 -3.75
N LEU A 50 -6.49 15.89 -3.19
CA LEU A 50 -6.06 14.50 -3.10
C LEU A 50 -6.91 13.69 -2.10
N PHE A 51 -7.36 14.31 -1.01
CA PHE A 51 -8.34 13.71 -0.10
C PHE A 51 -9.63 13.34 -0.83
N ALA A 52 -10.20 14.27 -1.60
CA ALA A 52 -11.40 14.01 -2.39
C ALA A 52 -11.19 12.89 -3.43
N ALA A 53 -10.04 12.91 -4.13
CA ALA A 53 -9.67 11.86 -5.07
C ALA A 53 -9.53 10.49 -4.40
N THR A 54 -8.96 10.46 -3.19
CA THR A 54 -8.79 9.25 -2.37
C THR A 54 -10.13 8.66 -1.99
N LEU A 55 -11.03 9.47 -1.44
CA LEU A 55 -12.35 9.02 -1.01
C LEU A 55 -13.17 8.51 -2.21
N LEU A 56 -13.16 9.23 -3.33
CA LEU A 56 -13.82 8.82 -4.56
C LEU A 56 -13.29 7.48 -5.07
N ALA A 57 -11.96 7.35 -5.20
CA ALA A 57 -11.34 6.11 -5.67
C ALA A 57 -11.64 4.93 -4.74
N TRP A 58 -11.61 5.14 -3.43
CA TRP A 58 -11.91 4.11 -2.44
C TRP A 58 -13.36 3.65 -2.50
N VAL A 59 -14.33 4.58 -2.55
CA VAL A 59 -15.76 4.25 -2.66
C VAL A 59 -16.06 3.51 -3.97
N VAL A 60 -15.50 3.98 -5.10
CA VAL A 60 -15.66 3.32 -6.41
C VAL A 60 -15.08 1.91 -6.37
N MET A 61 -13.86 1.75 -5.85
CA MET A 61 -13.23 0.44 -5.78
C MET A 61 -13.93 -0.53 -4.84
N LEU A 62 -14.41 -0.06 -3.68
CA LEU A 62 -15.24 -0.87 -2.78
C LEU A 62 -16.52 -1.33 -3.48
N GLY A 63 -17.23 -0.41 -4.15
CA GLY A 63 -18.45 -0.74 -4.88
C GLY A 63 -18.21 -1.76 -5.99
N LEU A 64 -17.17 -1.57 -6.81
CA LEU A 64 -16.80 -2.49 -7.87
C LEU A 64 -16.36 -3.85 -7.33
N SER A 65 -15.58 -3.89 -6.24
CA SER A 65 -15.15 -5.16 -5.62
C SER A 65 -16.31 -5.91 -4.96
N ALA A 66 -17.24 -5.20 -4.31
CA ALA A 66 -18.45 -5.81 -3.76
C ALA A 66 -19.34 -6.37 -4.88
N TRP A 67 -19.50 -5.62 -5.98
CA TRP A 67 -20.23 -6.08 -7.16
C TRP A 67 -19.57 -7.30 -7.81
N ARG A 68 -18.24 -7.29 -7.93
CA ARG A 68 -17.44 -8.41 -8.43
C ARG A 68 -17.60 -9.64 -7.54
N LEU A 69 -17.57 -9.48 -6.21
CA LEU A 69 -17.76 -10.59 -5.27
C LEU A 69 -19.15 -11.21 -5.37
N TRP A 70 -20.19 -10.39 -5.51
CA TRP A 70 -21.57 -10.88 -5.66
C TRP A 70 -21.81 -11.56 -7.01
N ARG A 71 -21.28 -11.02 -8.11
CA ARG A 71 -21.57 -11.52 -9.47
C ARG A 71 -20.63 -12.61 -9.96
N PHE A 72 -19.35 -12.56 -9.56
CA PHE A 72 -18.28 -13.45 -9.98
C PHE A 72 -17.46 -14.00 -8.80
N PRO A 73 -18.10 -14.64 -7.78
CA PRO A 73 -17.41 -15.13 -6.59
C PRO A 73 -16.31 -16.16 -6.90
N GLN A 74 -16.49 -16.96 -7.96
CA GLN A 74 -15.49 -17.93 -8.39
C GLN A 74 -14.22 -17.25 -8.93
N ALA A 75 -14.34 -16.15 -9.68
CA ALA A 75 -13.18 -15.39 -10.15
C ALA A 75 -12.40 -14.78 -8.98
N VAL A 76 -13.10 -14.24 -7.97
CA VAL A 76 -12.47 -13.73 -6.75
C VAL A 76 -11.78 -14.85 -5.98
N LYS A 77 -12.42 -16.02 -5.83
CA LYS A 77 -11.81 -17.19 -5.18
C LYS A 77 -10.54 -17.66 -5.91
N ILE A 78 -10.55 -17.69 -7.24
CA ILE A 78 -9.39 -18.03 -8.06
C ILE A 78 -8.24 -17.05 -7.80
N ASP A 79 -8.53 -15.74 -7.75
CA ASP A 79 -7.52 -14.73 -7.45
C ASP A 79 -6.97 -14.84 -6.02
N LEU A 80 -7.82 -15.12 -5.05
CA LEU A 80 -7.44 -15.31 -3.64
C LEU A 80 -6.59 -16.56 -3.41
N LEU A 81 -6.74 -17.60 -4.23
CA LEU A 81 -5.92 -18.81 -4.16
C LEU A 81 -4.68 -18.76 -5.07
N ASN A 82 -4.48 -17.65 -5.80
CA ASN A 82 -3.32 -17.46 -6.66
C ASN A 82 -2.23 -16.65 -5.94
N ILE A 83 -1.08 -17.27 -5.72
CA ILE A 83 0.08 -16.65 -5.03
C ILE A 83 0.56 -15.34 -5.65
N ARG A 84 0.35 -15.13 -6.95
CA ARG A 84 0.72 -13.88 -7.65
C ARG A 84 -0.25 -12.73 -7.38
N ARG A 85 -1.47 -13.02 -6.92
CA ARG A 85 -2.57 -12.04 -6.81
C ARG A 85 -3.08 -11.87 -5.39
N VAL A 86 -3.01 -12.90 -4.56
CA VAL A 86 -3.55 -12.89 -3.18
C VAL A 86 -3.03 -11.70 -2.38
N PHE A 87 -1.74 -11.38 -2.52
CA PHE A 87 -1.14 -10.26 -1.78
C PHE A 87 -1.59 -8.88 -2.28
N ALA A 88 -2.06 -8.76 -3.52
CA ALA A 88 -2.59 -7.49 -4.02
C ALA A 88 -3.89 -7.08 -3.31
N PHE A 89 -4.64 -8.01 -2.70
CA PHE A 89 -5.83 -7.69 -1.90
C PHE A 89 -5.52 -6.89 -0.64
N PHE A 90 -4.28 -6.93 -0.13
CA PHE A 90 -3.88 -6.10 1.01
C PHE A 90 -3.97 -4.60 0.70
N THR A 91 -4.01 -4.20 -0.57
CA THR A 91 -4.28 -2.79 -0.94
C THR A 91 -5.64 -2.29 -0.43
N VAL A 92 -6.63 -3.18 -0.24
CA VAL A 92 -7.92 -2.85 0.42
C VAL A 92 -7.70 -2.43 1.87
N VAL A 93 -6.86 -3.17 2.61
CA VAL A 93 -6.52 -2.87 4.01
C VAL A 93 -5.82 -1.51 4.09
N VAL A 94 -4.77 -1.32 3.28
CA VAL A 94 -3.99 -0.07 3.30
C VAL A 94 -4.87 1.13 2.95
N SER A 95 -5.61 1.05 1.85
CA SER A 95 -6.47 2.16 1.40
C SER A 95 -7.56 2.49 2.43
N THR A 96 -8.15 1.48 3.07
CA THR A 96 -9.16 1.69 4.12
C THR A 96 -8.56 2.35 5.36
N ASN A 97 -7.38 1.94 5.79
CA ASN A 97 -6.69 2.60 6.90
C ASN A 97 -6.28 4.04 6.57
N VAL A 98 -5.80 4.30 5.34
CA VAL A 98 -5.46 5.66 4.89
C VAL A 98 -6.70 6.55 4.84
N VAL A 99 -7.84 6.04 4.33
CA VAL A 99 -9.12 6.76 4.39
C VAL A 99 -9.54 7.00 5.84
N GLY A 100 -9.40 6.02 6.73
CA GLY A 100 -9.68 6.18 8.16
C GLY A 100 -8.85 7.28 8.81
N ILE A 101 -7.55 7.38 8.49
CA ILE A 101 -6.67 8.46 8.97
C ILE A 101 -7.21 9.81 8.50
N LEU A 102 -7.52 9.94 7.21
CA LEU A 102 -8.02 11.18 6.64
C LEU A 102 -9.39 11.57 7.21
N LEU A 103 -10.28 10.60 7.46
CA LEU A 103 -11.59 10.83 8.09
C LEU A 103 -11.44 11.31 9.54
N HIS A 104 -10.51 10.71 10.31
CA HIS A 104 -10.21 11.15 11.67
C HIS A 104 -9.72 12.60 11.70
N GLN A 105 -8.77 12.95 10.82
CA GLN A 105 -8.25 14.31 10.67
C GLN A 105 -9.33 15.35 10.35
N HIS A 106 -10.39 14.94 9.64
CA HIS A 106 -11.53 15.79 9.29
C HIS A 106 -12.69 15.75 10.31
N GLY A 107 -12.49 15.16 11.48
CA GLY A 107 -13.46 15.18 12.58
C GLY A 107 -14.47 14.03 12.59
N TYR A 108 -14.20 12.92 11.92
CA TYR A 108 -15.06 11.73 11.89
C TYR A 108 -14.42 10.50 12.57
N PRO A 109 -14.14 10.55 13.90
CA PRO A 109 -13.44 9.48 14.61
C PRO A 109 -14.19 8.14 14.62
N GLN A 110 -15.53 8.18 14.64
CA GLN A 110 -16.35 6.95 14.58
C GLN A 110 -16.18 6.20 13.25
N LEU A 111 -16.10 6.94 12.13
CA LEU A 111 -15.86 6.33 10.82
C LEU A 111 -14.42 5.81 10.72
N ALA A 112 -13.47 6.53 11.31
CA ALA A 112 -12.08 6.08 11.39
C ALA A 112 -11.95 4.76 12.17
N LEU A 113 -12.63 4.63 13.31
CA LEU A 113 -12.67 3.38 14.06
C LEU A 113 -13.34 2.24 13.26
N ALA A 114 -14.43 2.52 12.55
CA ALA A 114 -15.08 1.54 11.67
C ALA A 114 -14.15 1.08 10.54
N CYS A 115 -13.40 2.00 9.93
CA CYS A 115 -12.38 1.69 8.94
C CYS A 115 -11.28 0.80 9.54
N TRP A 116 -10.80 1.10 10.75
CA TRP A 116 -9.79 0.29 11.42
C TRP A 116 -10.29 -1.13 11.69
N ALA A 117 -11.47 -1.27 12.28
CA ALA A 117 -12.05 -2.58 12.59
C ALA A 117 -12.28 -3.42 11.34
N PHE A 118 -12.82 -2.82 10.27
CA PHE A 118 -12.97 -3.48 8.98
C PHE A 118 -11.61 -3.93 8.41
N ALA A 119 -10.64 -3.02 8.40
CA ALA A 119 -9.31 -3.29 7.88
C ALA A 119 -8.61 -4.40 8.68
N PHE A 120 -8.76 -4.44 10.00
CA PHE A 120 -8.20 -5.46 10.88
C PHE A 120 -8.77 -6.86 10.61
N VAL A 121 -10.09 -6.96 10.42
CA VAL A 121 -10.76 -8.22 10.07
C VAL A 121 -10.29 -8.71 8.70
N VAL A 122 -10.31 -7.83 7.69
CA VAL A 122 -9.87 -8.18 6.33
C VAL A 122 -8.39 -8.56 6.32
N TRP A 123 -7.54 -7.82 7.04
CA TRP A 123 -6.12 -8.13 7.19
C TRP A 123 -5.89 -9.50 7.81
N SER A 124 -6.57 -9.81 8.91
CA SER A 124 -6.43 -11.09 9.60
C SER A 124 -6.78 -12.26 8.67
N LEU A 125 -7.91 -12.15 7.97
CA LEU A 125 -8.34 -13.16 7.00
C LEU A 125 -7.33 -13.31 5.85
N LEU A 126 -6.88 -12.19 5.26
CA LEU A 126 -5.91 -12.22 4.16
C LEU A 126 -4.54 -12.74 4.59
N LEU A 127 -4.08 -12.43 5.80
CA LEU A 127 -2.79 -12.87 6.32
C LEU A 127 -2.75 -14.40 6.40
N TYR A 128 -3.67 -14.99 7.15
CA TYR A 128 -3.74 -16.45 7.28
C TYR A 128 -4.03 -17.15 5.96
N LEU A 129 -4.88 -16.57 5.11
CA LEU A 129 -5.14 -17.11 3.77
C LEU A 129 -3.87 -17.09 2.90
N SER A 130 -3.16 -15.97 2.85
CA SER A 130 -1.96 -15.82 2.02
C SER A 130 -0.86 -16.78 2.46
N PHE A 131 -0.65 -16.92 3.78
CA PHE A 131 0.29 -17.91 4.31
C PHE A 131 -0.16 -19.34 4.03
N SER A 132 -1.46 -19.63 4.14
CA SER A 132 -1.99 -20.96 3.79
C SER A 132 -1.79 -21.28 2.31
N VAL A 133 -2.01 -20.32 1.41
CA VAL A 133 -1.74 -20.46 -0.02
C VAL A 133 -0.25 -20.70 -0.27
N LEU A 134 0.62 -19.95 0.41
CA LEU A 134 2.07 -20.12 0.33
C LEU A 134 2.50 -21.52 0.81
N THR A 135 1.94 -22.02 1.91
CA THR A 135 2.33 -23.30 2.50
C THR A 135 1.73 -24.51 1.78
N PHE A 136 0.45 -24.47 1.42
CA PHE A 136 -0.28 -25.64 0.93
C PHE A 136 -0.40 -25.72 -0.59
N LEU A 137 -0.31 -24.59 -1.31
CA LEU A 137 -0.53 -24.54 -2.77
C LEU A 137 0.75 -24.24 -3.57
N THR A 138 1.86 -23.96 -2.90
CA THR A 138 3.13 -23.65 -3.57
C THR A 138 4.02 -24.89 -3.65
N HIS A 139 4.47 -25.24 -4.86
CA HIS A 139 5.36 -26.38 -5.08
C HIS A 139 6.82 -25.93 -5.27
N PRO A 140 7.83 -26.76 -4.92
CA PRO A 140 9.26 -26.40 -4.95
C PRO A 140 9.77 -25.86 -6.30
N HIS A 141 9.16 -26.28 -7.41
CA HIS A 141 9.55 -25.84 -8.76
C HIS A 141 8.86 -24.54 -9.23
N THR A 142 7.99 -23.95 -8.40
CA THR A 142 7.27 -22.69 -8.72
C THR A 142 7.87 -21.46 -8.02
N VAL A 143 8.98 -21.62 -7.30
CA VAL A 143 9.67 -20.56 -6.50
C VAL A 143 10.46 -19.56 -7.37
N ASN A 144 9.93 -19.23 -8.55
CA ASN A 144 10.40 -18.12 -9.39
C ASN A 144 9.51 -16.87 -9.22
N VAL A 145 8.76 -16.79 -8.11
CA VAL A 145 7.60 -15.91 -7.98
C VAL A 145 7.64 -15.08 -6.69
N VAL A 146 8.81 -14.64 -6.22
CA VAL A 146 8.85 -13.56 -5.21
C VAL A 146 8.47 -12.23 -5.90
N HIS A 147 7.18 -11.91 -5.99
CA HIS A 147 6.70 -10.65 -6.57
C HIS A 147 6.63 -9.57 -5.49
N GLY A 148 6.85 -8.31 -5.86
CA GLY A 148 6.86 -7.20 -4.91
C GLY A 148 5.52 -7.01 -4.16
N ASP A 149 4.42 -7.60 -4.66
CA ASP A 149 3.12 -7.61 -3.99
C ASP A 149 3.17 -8.21 -2.58
N TRP A 150 4.08 -9.15 -2.30
CA TRP A 150 4.18 -9.78 -0.98
C TRP A 150 4.44 -8.75 0.11
N LEU A 151 5.20 -7.70 -0.23
CA LEU A 151 5.56 -6.61 0.67
C LEU A 151 4.36 -5.68 0.97
N THR A 152 3.29 -5.74 0.18
CA THR A 152 2.03 -5.03 0.45
C THR A 152 1.38 -5.52 1.75
N SER A 153 1.57 -6.80 2.14
CA SER A 153 1.09 -7.29 3.43
C SER A 153 1.74 -6.56 4.61
N ILE A 154 3.01 -6.20 4.50
CA ILE A 154 3.73 -5.44 5.54
C ILE A 154 3.18 -4.03 5.60
N ILE A 155 3.00 -3.37 4.45
CA ILE A 155 2.39 -2.03 4.40
C ILE A 155 0.99 -2.05 5.02
N ALA A 156 0.20 -3.10 4.76
CA ALA A 156 -1.10 -3.29 5.38
C ALA A 156 -1.00 -3.43 6.89
N THR A 157 -0.10 -4.26 7.41
CA THR A 157 0.16 -4.38 8.85
C THR A 157 0.56 -3.04 9.46
N GLN A 158 1.50 -2.32 8.85
CA GLN A 158 1.96 -1.02 9.34
C GLN A 158 0.85 0.06 9.25
N SER A 159 -0.05 -0.03 8.27
CA SER A 159 -1.20 0.90 8.18
C SER A 159 -2.21 0.72 9.31
N LEU A 160 -2.36 -0.49 9.86
CA LEU A 160 -3.18 -0.74 11.06
C LEU A 160 -2.55 -0.08 12.29
N VAL A 161 -1.22 -0.06 12.38
CA VAL A 161 -0.50 0.68 13.45
C VAL A 161 -0.80 2.17 13.34
N LEU A 162 -0.66 2.74 12.14
CA LEU A 162 -0.85 4.17 11.91
C LEU A 162 -2.26 4.66 12.26
N LEU A 163 -3.30 3.97 11.80
CA LEU A 163 -4.67 4.34 12.15
C LEU A 163 -5.00 3.93 13.60
N GLY A 164 -4.48 2.80 14.07
CA GLY A 164 -4.76 2.28 15.41
C GLY A 164 -4.28 3.23 16.50
N VAL A 165 -3.08 3.79 16.36
CA VAL A 165 -2.56 4.83 17.27
C VAL A 165 -3.46 6.07 17.26
N MET A 166 -3.98 6.45 16.09
CA MET A 166 -4.81 7.65 15.94
C MET A 166 -6.19 7.51 16.62
N VAL A 167 -6.79 6.31 16.57
CA VAL A 167 -8.09 6.03 17.20
C VAL A 167 -7.97 5.56 18.65
N ALA A 168 -6.78 5.16 19.12
CA ALA A 168 -6.59 4.64 20.48
C ALA A 168 -7.11 5.58 21.58
N PRO A 169 -6.85 6.91 21.55
CA PRO A 169 -7.36 7.85 22.56
C PRO A 169 -8.89 7.92 22.60
N ASP A 170 -9.57 7.64 21.49
CA ASP A 170 -11.04 7.70 21.39
C ASP A 170 -11.72 6.50 22.08
N LEU A 171 -10.95 5.47 22.48
CA LEU A 171 -11.45 4.25 23.11
C LEU A 171 -11.56 4.35 24.64
N GLY A 172 -11.13 5.47 25.24
CA GLY A 172 -11.22 5.72 26.68
C GLY A 172 -10.49 4.64 27.49
N MET A 173 -11.23 3.82 28.24
CA MET A 173 -10.66 2.77 29.09
C MET A 173 -9.91 1.67 28.34
N TYR A 174 -10.13 1.53 27.02
CA TYR A 174 -9.46 0.52 26.19
C TYR A 174 -8.20 1.03 25.49
N THR A 175 -7.81 2.30 25.71
CA THR A 175 -6.65 2.95 25.06
C THR A 175 -5.39 2.09 25.21
N ASP A 176 -5.04 1.71 26.44
CA ASP A 176 -3.82 0.95 26.72
C ASP A 176 -3.79 -0.42 26.02
N TYR A 177 -4.93 -1.11 25.90
CA TYR A 177 -5.03 -2.39 25.18
C TYR A 177 -4.75 -2.20 23.68
N MET A 178 -5.35 -1.16 23.09
CA MET A 178 -5.11 -0.81 21.70
C MET A 178 -3.65 -0.43 21.46
N LEU A 179 -3.02 0.32 22.39
CA LEU A 179 -1.62 0.68 22.30
C LEU A 179 -0.72 -0.56 22.32
N VAL A 180 -0.97 -1.54 23.19
CA VAL A 180 -0.21 -2.80 23.17
C VAL A 180 -0.39 -3.53 21.84
N GLU A 181 -1.62 -3.61 21.33
CA GLU A 181 -1.91 -4.27 20.05
C GLU A 181 -1.16 -3.64 18.88
N VAL A 182 -1.17 -2.30 18.75
CA VAL A 182 -0.47 -1.62 17.64
C VAL A 182 1.05 -1.75 17.74
N HIS A 183 1.62 -1.86 18.94
CA HIS A 183 3.04 -2.19 19.10
C HIS A 183 3.35 -3.62 18.64
N LEU A 184 2.48 -4.59 18.95
CA LEU A 184 2.63 -5.97 18.48
C LEU A 184 2.50 -6.08 16.96
N LEU A 185 1.56 -5.33 16.36
CA LEU A 185 1.41 -5.25 14.90
C LEU A 185 2.64 -4.62 14.24
N TRP A 186 3.22 -3.57 14.83
CA TRP A 186 4.45 -2.96 14.33
C TRP A 186 5.60 -3.98 14.31
N LEU A 187 5.83 -4.68 15.43
CA LEU A 187 6.84 -5.73 15.54
C LEU A 187 6.61 -6.88 14.55
N LEU A 188 5.36 -7.34 14.40
CA LEU A 188 4.99 -8.36 13.42
C LEU A 188 5.34 -7.90 12.00
N GLY A 189 5.03 -6.65 11.66
CA GLY A 189 5.38 -6.06 10.37
C GLY A 189 6.91 -6.03 10.13
N LEU A 190 7.72 -5.78 11.17
CA LEU A 190 9.19 -5.83 11.07
C LEU A 190 9.72 -7.24 10.80
N VAL A 191 9.20 -8.24 11.51
CA VAL A 191 9.59 -9.64 11.31
C VAL A 191 9.25 -10.08 9.88
N LEU A 192 8.04 -9.76 9.41
CA LEU A 192 7.62 -10.02 8.03
C LEU A 192 8.50 -9.29 7.02
N TYR A 193 8.88 -8.05 7.30
CA TYR A 193 9.81 -7.29 6.46
C TYR A 193 11.16 -7.97 6.34
N GLY A 194 11.78 -8.38 7.46
CA GLY A 194 13.05 -9.09 7.46
C GLY A 194 13.00 -10.36 6.61
N ILE A 195 11.95 -11.18 6.76
CA ILE A 195 11.79 -12.42 5.99
C ILE A 195 11.66 -12.12 4.49
N PHE A 196 10.72 -11.26 4.10
CA PHE A 196 10.41 -11.02 2.69
C PHE A 196 11.51 -10.23 1.99
N VAL A 197 12.14 -9.25 2.65
CA VAL A 197 13.23 -8.49 2.04
C VAL A 197 14.44 -9.36 1.79
N THR A 198 14.76 -10.31 2.67
CA THR A 198 15.88 -11.25 2.46
C THR A 198 15.61 -12.15 1.25
N LEU A 199 14.41 -12.71 1.11
CA LEU A 199 14.02 -13.50 -0.06
C LEU A 199 14.06 -12.66 -1.35
N PHE A 200 13.65 -11.40 -1.25
CA PHE A 200 13.64 -10.48 -2.38
C PHE A 200 15.04 -10.09 -2.84
N CYS A 201 15.92 -9.73 -1.90
CA CYS A 201 17.34 -9.47 -2.15
C CYS A 201 18.01 -10.69 -2.77
N TYR A 202 17.73 -11.88 -2.26
CA TYR A 202 18.28 -13.11 -2.83
C TYR A 202 17.89 -13.26 -4.31
N ARG A 203 16.61 -13.02 -4.64
CA ARG A 203 16.12 -13.05 -6.03
C ARG A 203 16.79 -11.99 -6.90
N ILE A 204 16.86 -10.72 -6.47
CA ILE A 204 17.48 -9.65 -7.29
C ILE A 204 18.95 -9.95 -7.56
N PHE A 205 19.72 -10.29 -6.52
CA PHE A 205 21.17 -10.28 -6.59
C PHE A 205 21.77 -11.58 -7.14
N PHE A 206 21.12 -12.71 -6.93
CA PHE A 206 21.69 -14.02 -7.23
C PHE A 206 20.98 -14.79 -8.35
N GLN A 207 19.79 -14.36 -8.76
CA GLN A 207 19.09 -14.94 -9.91
C GLN A 207 19.20 -14.04 -11.15
N ARG A 208 18.90 -14.59 -12.33
CA ARG A 208 18.90 -13.79 -13.56
C ARG A 208 17.80 -12.74 -13.50
N PHE A 209 18.21 -11.48 -13.49
CA PHE A 209 17.31 -10.32 -13.49
C PHE A 209 17.03 -9.87 -14.93
N GLN A 210 15.79 -10.04 -15.39
CA GLN A 210 15.37 -9.61 -16.73
C GLN A 210 14.57 -8.29 -16.69
N PRO A 211 14.49 -7.52 -17.78
CA PRO A 211 13.72 -6.25 -17.81
C PRO A 211 12.24 -6.41 -17.42
N GLU A 212 11.66 -7.58 -17.66
CA GLU A 212 10.29 -7.95 -17.31
C GLU A 212 10.13 -8.13 -15.78
N ASP A 213 11.21 -8.49 -15.07
CA ASP A 213 11.22 -8.60 -13.61
C ASP A 213 11.25 -7.23 -12.92
N THR A 214 11.65 -6.17 -13.65
CA THR A 214 11.59 -4.78 -13.17
C THR A 214 10.14 -4.29 -13.16
N SER A 215 9.38 -4.80 -12.20
CA SER A 215 8.00 -4.39 -11.94
C SER A 215 7.98 -3.07 -11.16
N PRO A 216 6.97 -2.21 -11.41
CA PRO A 216 6.62 -1.10 -10.51
C PRO A 216 6.60 -1.47 -9.02
N LEU A 217 6.29 -2.72 -8.71
CA LEU A 217 6.22 -3.25 -7.35
C LEU A 217 7.58 -3.30 -6.63
N LEU A 218 8.71 -3.13 -7.32
CA LEU A 218 10.02 -3.01 -6.66
C LEU A 218 10.09 -1.82 -5.71
N TRP A 219 9.37 -0.74 -6.00
CA TRP A 219 9.30 0.43 -5.12
C TRP A 219 8.66 0.10 -3.77
N VAL A 220 7.87 -0.97 -3.68
CA VAL A 220 7.24 -1.44 -2.44
C VAL A 220 8.28 -1.94 -1.43
N ILE A 221 9.49 -2.35 -1.85
CA ILE A 221 10.61 -2.70 -0.94
C ILE A 221 11.01 -1.51 -0.08
N MET A 222 11.22 -0.37 -0.73
CA MET A 222 11.51 0.90 -0.08
C MET A 222 10.28 1.38 0.69
N GLY A 223 9.10 1.31 0.09
CA GLY A 223 7.84 1.77 0.71
C GLY A 223 7.46 1.03 1.99
N ALA A 224 7.71 -0.28 2.07
CA ALA A 224 7.42 -1.07 3.26
C ALA A 224 8.37 -0.74 4.42
N ALA A 225 9.66 -0.49 4.14
CA ALA A 225 10.57 0.05 5.16
C ALA A 225 10.12 1.43 5.62
N ALA A 226 9.81 2.35 4.70
CA ALA A 226 9.29 3.68 5.04
C ALA A 226 7.99 3.63 5.86
N ALA A 227 7.09 2.67 5.58
CA ALA A 227 5.89 2.46 6.39
C ALA A 227 6.23 2.03 7.83
N GLY A 228 7.23 1.17 8.01
CA GLY A 228 7.74 0.78 9.33
C GLY A 228 8.37 1.95 10.11
N VAL A 229 9.12 2.83 9.41
CA VAL A 229 9.65 4.09 9.97
C VAL A 229 8.51 4.98 10.43
N ASN A 230 7.53 5.21 9.57
CA ASN A 230 6.40 6.08 9.86
C ASN A 230 5.60 5.55 11.06
N ALA A 231 5.24 4.27 11.06
CA ALA A 231 4.53 3.63 12.15
C ALA A 231 5.31 3.70 13.48
N GLY A 232 6.61 3.40 13.45
CA GLY A 232 7.47 3.51 14.64
C GLY A 232 7.54 4.94 15.18
N THR A 233 7.65 5.93 14.28
CA THR A 233 7.69 7.34 14.69
C THR A 233 6.40 7.80 15.36
N VAL A 234 5.24 7.34 14.89
CA VAL A 234 3.94 7.66 15.53
C VAL A 234 3.82 6.97 16.90
N LEU A 235 4.31 5.74 17.03
CA LEU A 235 4.34 5.04 18.34
C LEU A 235 5.14 5.84 19.37
N LEU A 236 6.30 6.38 18.99
CA LEU A 236 7.14 7.22 19.86
C LEU A 236 6.45 8.52 20.32
N GLN A 237 5.56 9.05 19.50
CA GLN A 237 4.81 10.28 19.79
C GLN A 237 3.59 10.04 20.67
N THR A 238 3.27 8.78 20.96
CA THR A 238 2.07 8.42 21.71
C THR A 238 2.33 8.45 23.21
N SER A 239 1.49 9.16 23.97
CA SER A 239 1.51 9.10 25.43
C SER A 239 0.86 7.81 25.91
N THR A 240 1.59 7.04 26.72
CA THR A 240 1.08 5.83 27.36
C THR A 240 1.45 5.81 28.84
N THR A 241 0.56 5.27 29.67
CA THR A 241 0.78 5.00 31.10
C THR A 241 1.57 3.72 31.35
N LEU A 242 1.77 2.89 30.31
CA LEU A 242 2.45 1.59 30.42
C LEU A 242 3.97 1.76 30.34
N SER A 243 4.65 1.56 31.46
CA SER A 243 6.10 1.72 31.58
C SER A 243 6.91 0.82 30.64
N PHE A 244 6.43 -0.39 30.32
CA PHE A 244 7.13 -1.29 29.42
C PHE A 244 7.11 -0.82 27.96
N LEU A 245 6.04 -0.13 27.52
CA LEU A 245 5.98 0.47 26.19
C LEU A 245 6.94 1.65 26.09
N GLN A 246 7.00 2.48 27.13
CA GLN A 246 7.98 3.57 27.21
C GLN A 246 9.43 3.04 27.13
N ALA A 247 9.70 1.89 27.76
CA ALA A 247 11.02 1.25 27.70
C ALA A 247 11.41 0.77 26.29
N LEU A 248 10.45 0.63 25.36
CA LEU A 248 10.72 0.29 23.96
C LEU A 248 11.13 1.49 23.11
N HIS A 249 11.01 2.73 23.61
CA HIS A 249 11.29 3.93 22.80
C HIS A 249 12.70 3.92 22.16
N PRO A 250 13.80 3.66 22.90
CA PRO A 250 15.13 3.63 22.28
C PRO A 250 15.29 2.54 21.21
N PHE A 251 14.56 1.42 21.37
CA PHE A 251 14.54 0.36 20.36
C PHE A 251 13.79 0.81 19.11
N ILE A 252 12.62 1.44 19.26
CA ILE A 252 11.83 1.96 18.15
C ILE A 252 12.62 3.03 17.38
N ASP A 253 13.31 3.94 18.07
CA ASP A 253 14.19 4.94 17.46
C ASP A 253 15.31 4.29 16.61
N GLY A 254 16.05 3.35 17.20
CA GLY A 254 17.13 2.66 16.51
C GLY A 254 16.66 1.90 15.26
N VAL A 255 15.51 1.21 15.37
CA VAL A 255 14.89 0.50 14.23
C VAL A 255 14.36 1.47 13.17
N ALA A 256 13.75 2.59 13.56
CA ALA A 256 13.30 3.61 12.62
C ALA A 256 14.47 4.19 11.82
N MET A 257 15.60 4.50 12.46
CA MET A 257 16.81 4.94 11.76
C MET A 257 17.38 3.87 10.83
N LEU A 258 17.39 2.59 11.26
CA LEU A 258 17.84 1.47 10.43
C LEU A 258 16.97 1.33 9.17
N LEU A 259 15.65 1.30 9.33
CA LEU A 259 14.70 1.16 8.23
C LEU A 259 14.74 2.37 7.30
N TRP A 260 14.87 3.59 7.84
CA TRP A 260 14.99 4.78 7.01
C TRP A 260 16.26 4.73 6.17
N SER A 261 17.40 4.39 6.77
CA SER A 261 18.66 4.23 6.03
C SER A 261 18.55 3.18 4.93
N TRP A 262 17.89 2.05 5.23
CA TRP A 262 17.63 1.00 4.26
C TRP A 262 16.69 1.45 3.13
N ALA A 263 15.61 2.17 3.45
CA ALA A 263 14.70 2.73 2.45
C ALA A 263 15.42 3.71 1.52
N THR A 264 16.23 4.61 2.08
CA THR A 264 17.03 5.59 1.33
C THR A 264 18.01 4.91 0.38
N TRP A 265 18.68 3.85 0.85
CA TRP A 265 19.63 3.10 0.04
C TRP A 265 19.01 2.46 -1.20
N TRP A 266 17.74 2.03 -1.13
CA TRP A 266 17.03 1.47 -2.28
C TRP A 266 16.71 2.50 -3.36
N ILE A 267 16.55 3.79 -3.03
CA ILE A 267 16.09 4.81 -3.99
C ILE A 267 17.00 4.90 -5.22
N PRO A 268 18.34 5.10 -5.09
CA PRO A 268 19.23 5.11 -6.25
C PRO A 268 19.16 3.82 -7.07
N MET A 269 19.06 2.66 -6.40
CA MET A 269 19.02 1.36 -7.07
C MET A 269 17.74 1.19 -7.91
N LEU A 270 16.59 1.60 -7.36
CA LEU A 270 15.30 1.56 -8.06
C LEU A 270 15.28 2.50 -9.28
N VAL A 271 15.90 3.67 -9.16
CA VAL A 271 16.08 4.60 -10.29
C VAL A 271 16.96 3.97 -11.36
N ILE A 272 18.09 3.34 -10.99
CA ILE A 272 18.97 2.63 -11.92
C ILE A 272 18.19 1.53 -12.67
N PHE A 273 17.36 0.75 -11.98
CA PHE A 273 16.52 -0.26 -12.62
C PHE A 273 15.52 0.33 -13.62
N GLY A 274 14.89 1.45 -13.29
CA GLY A 274 14.00 2.17 -14.20
C GLY A 274 14.72 2.67 -15.46
N VAL A 275 15.89 3.31 -15.29
CA VAL A 275 16.73 3.80 -16.40
C VAL A 275 17.24 2.65 -17.26
N TRP A 276 17.66 1.54 -16.65
CA TRP A 276 18.10 0.36 -17.38
C TRP A 276 16.96 -0.26 -18.22
N LYS A 277 15.75 -0.40 -17.65
CA LYS A 277 14.59 -0.97 -18.36
C LYS A 277 14.15 -0.08 -19.53
N HIS A 278 13.90 1.20 -19.29
CA HIS A 278 13.28 2.08 -20.28
C HIS A 278 14.29 2.84 -21.15
N GLY A 279 15.46 3.18 -20.62
CA GLY A 279 16.52 3.89 -21.37
C GLY A 279 17.41 2.93 -22.15
N VAL A 280 18.02 1.96 -21.46
CA VAL A 280 19.02 1.05 -22.08
C VAL A 280 18.34 -0.07 -22.87
N LYS A 281 17.39 -0.78 -22.24
CA LYS A 281 16.67 -1.90 -22.86
C LYS A 281 15.47 -1.46 -23.71
N ARG A 282 15.15 -0.15 -23.69
CA ARG A 282 14.10 0.49 -24.51
C ARG A 282 12.74 -0.20 -24.42
N TYR A 283 12.41 -0.74 -23.25
CA TYR A 283 11.08 -1.28 -23.00
C TYR A 283 10.04 -0.16 -23.05
N PRO A 284 8.95 -0.32 -23.81
CA PRO A 284 7.96 0.75 -23.98
C PRO A 284 7.26 1.04 -22.64
N LEU A 285 7.06 2.33 -22.36
CA LEU A 285 6.21 2.79 -21.26
C LEU A 285 4.74 2.58 -21.65
N ARG A 286 4.11 1.57 -21.06
CA ARG A 286 2.67 1.30 -21.18
C ARG A 286 2.04 1.40 -19.82
N TYR A 287 0.85 2.00 -19.74
CA TYR A 287 0.13 2.06 -18.48
C TYR A 287 -0.20 0.64 -17.99
N GLU A 288 0.17 0.36 -16.75
CA GLU A 288 -0.18 -0.86 -16.05
C GLU A 288 -0.73 -0.50 -14.65
N PRO A 289 -1.75 -1.20 -14.14
CA PRO A 289 -2.34 -0.90 -12.83
C PRO A 289 -1.31 -0.85 -11.69
N ALA A 290 -0.28 -1.70 -11.77
CA ALA A 290 0.80 -1.77 -10.79
C ALA A 290 1.62 -0.48 -10.66
N MET A 291 1.54 0.44 -11.64
CA MET A 291 2.22 1.74 -11.57
C MET A 291 1.76 2.60 -10.39
N TRP A 292 0.50 2.49 -9.97
CA TRP A 292 0.00 3.17 -8.78
C TRP A 292 0.73 2.74 -7.50
N SER A 293 1.25 1.51 -7.46
CA SER A 293 2.04 0.99 -6.35
C SER A 293 3.45 1.61 -6.26
N MET A 294 3.89 2.42 -7.23
CA MET A 294 5.12 3.24 -7.12
C MET A 294 4.88 4.57 -6.41
N VAL A 295 3.70 5.16 -6.59
CA VAL A 295 3.38 6.49 -6.05
C VAL A 295 3.28 6.44 -4.53
N PHE A 296 2.64 5.39 -3.99
CA PHE A 296 2.48 5.25 -2.55
C PHE A 296 3.82 5.20 -1.78
N PRO A 297 4.81 4.35 -2.15
CA PRO A 297 6.13 4.35 -1.53
C PRO A 297 6.81 5.72 -1.47
N LEU A 298 6.71 6.51 -2.54
CA LEU A 298 7.28 7.87 -2.57
C LEU A 298 6.60 8.77 -1.54
N GLY A 299 5.27 8.80 -1.53
CA GLY A 299 4.52 9.56 -0.53
C GLY A 299 4.79 9.08 0.90
N MET A 300 4.84 7.77 1.12
CA MET A 300 5.13 7.18 2.43
C MET A 300 6.54 7.53 2.91
N TYR A 301 7.54 7.48 2.03
CA TYR A 301 8.91 7.89 2.36
C TYR A 301 9.00 9.39 2.72
N ALA A 302 8.25 10.24 2.03
CA ALA A 302 8.18 11.66 2.39
C ALA A 302 7.54 11.87 3.78
N VAL A 303 6.39 11.24 4.04
CA VAL A 303 5.72 11.30 5.36
C VAL A 303 6.63 10.78 6.48
N ALA A 304 7.27 9.63 6.24
CA ALA A 304 8.21 9.02 7.19
C ALA A 304 9.40 9.94 7.47
N SER A 305 10.03 10.50 6.42
CA SER A 305 11.18 11.41 6.56
C SER A 305 10.81 12.68 7.31
N PHE A 306 9.62 13.24 7.07
CA PHE A 306 9.16 14.42 7.80
C PHE A 306 8.97 14.14 9.28
N ARG A 307 8.22 13.07 9.63
CA ARG A 307 7.95 12.70 11.03
C ARG A 307 9.22 12.33 11.78
N LEU A 308 10.11 11.57 11.13
CA LEU A 308 11.39 11.22 11.72
C LEU A 308 12.26 12.46 11.91
N GLY A 309 12.28 13.37 10.93
CA GLY A 309 13.00 14.65 11.03
C GLY A 309 12.48 15.58 12.13
N LEU A 310 11.19 15.53 12.46
CA LEU A 310 10.63 16.23 13.62
C LEU A 310 11.06 15.56 14.93
N THR A 311 10.95 14.24 15.01
CA THR A 311 11.22 13.48 16.24
C THR A 311 12.71 13.46 16.59
N ALA A 312 13.58 13.41 15.59
CA ALA A 312 15.03 13.47 15.74
C ALA A 312 15.59 14.90 15.79
N GLU A 313 14.74 15.93 15.74
CA GLU A 313 15.13 17.34 15.66
C GLU A 313 16.19 17.61 14.58
N PHE A 314 16.08 16.92 13.44
CA PHE A 314 17.09 16.93 12.37
C PHE A 314 16.49 17.49 11.06
N PRO A 315 16.62 18.81 10.81
CA PRO A 315 15.99 19.50 9.69
C PRO A 315 16.27 18.91 8.29
N PRO A 316 17.44 18.35 7.97
CA PRO A 316 17.70 17.82 6.63
C PRO A 316 16.72 16.73 6.18
N LEU A 317 16.18 15.93 7.09
CA LEU A 317 15.15 14.93 6.77
C LEU A 317 13.84 15.57 6.29
N GLN A 318 13.52 16.75 6.80
CA GLN A 318 12.35 17.52 6.36
C GLN A 318 12.55 18.09 4.95
N TRP A 319 13.78 18.50 4.59
CA TRP A 319 14.09 18.92 3.22
C TRP A 319 13.97 17.78 2.22
N ILE A 320 14.42 16.57 2.60
CA ILE A 320 14.23 15.36 1.80
C ILE A 320 12.73 15.08 1.61
N SER A 321 11.93 15.19 2.67
CA SER A 321 10.48 15.06 2.56
C SER A 321 9.91 16.04 1.55
N LEU A 322 10.20 17.34 1.67
CA LEU A 322 9.71 18.38 0.76
C LEU A 322 9.99 18.05 -0.71
N LEU A 323 11.22 17.61 -1.02
CA LEU A 323 11.58 17.21 -2.38
C LEU A 323 10.77 15.99 -2.84
N ILE A 324 10.70 14.94 -2.02
CA ILE A 324 10.08 13.68 -2.42
C ILE A 324 8.56 13.79 -2.53
N VAL A 325 7.88 14.64 -1.74
CA VAL A 325 6.43 14.89 -1.91
C VAL A 325 6.14 15.37 -3.34
N TRP A 326 6.91 16.34 -3.84
CA TRP A 326 6.72 16.86 -5.19
C TRP A 326 7.07 15.85 -6.28
N VAL A 327 8.10 15.02 -6.07
CA VAL A 327 8.42 13.89 -6.97
C VAL A 327 7.26 12.90 -6.99
N GLY A 328 6.74 12.50 -5.83
CA GLY A 328 5.59 11.60 -5.72
C GLY A 328 4.35 12.15 -6.42
N PHE A 329 4.08 13.44 -6.28
CA PHE A 329 2.98 14.12 -6.97
C PHE A 329 3.17 14.17 -8.49
N ALA A 330 4.38 14.45 -8.98
CA ALA A 330 4.68 14.41 -10.41
C ALA A 330 4.44 13.00 -10.98
N VAL A 331 4.88 11.95 -10.29
CA VAL A 331 4.61 10.56 -10.68
C VAL A 331 3.11 10.26 -10.64
N TRP A 332 2.39 10.72 -9.61
CA TRP A 332 0.92 10.60 -9.53
C TRP A 332 0.23 11.19 -10.76
N CYS A 333 0.60 12.41 -11.18
CA CYS A 333 0.06 13.07 -12.36
C CYS A 333 0.36 12.28 -13.65
N LEU A 334 1.58 11.76 -13.80
CA LEU A 334 1.97 10.95 -14.97
C LEU A 334 1.19 9.63 -15.04
N VAL A 335 1.02 8.95 -13.91
CA VAL A 335 0.26 7.70 -13.85
C VAL A 335 -1.23 7.95 -14.10
N LEU A 336 -1.79 9.05 -13.57
CA LEU A 336 -3.16 9.46 -13.86
C LEU A 336 -3.36 9.76 -15.34
N LEU A 337 -2.44 10.50 -15.96
CA LEU A 337 -2.47 10.76 -17.40
C LEU A 337 -2.43 9.44 -18.19
N GLY A 338 -1.58 8.51 -17.80
CA GLY A 338 -1.50 7.17 -18.38
C GLY A 338 -2.82 6.40 -18.28
N LEU A 339 -3.48 6.44 -17.11
CA LEU A 339 -4.79 5.82 -16.89
C LEU A 339 -5.87 6.45 -17.79
N VAL A 340 -5.92 7.78 -17.85
CA VAL A 340 -6.90 8.52 -18.65
C VAL A 340 -6.71 8.21 -20.14
N LEU A 341 -5.47 8.25 -20.64
CA LEU A 341 -5.16 7.90 -22.03
C LEU A 341 -5.52 6.44 -22.32
N PHE A 342 -5.21 5.50 -21.42
CA PHE A 342 -5.56 4.09 -21.57
C PHE A 342 -7.09 3.90 -21.70
N MET A 343 -7.88 4.57 -20.87
CA MET A 343 -9.35 4.52 -20.96
C MET A 343 -9.86 5.10 -22.28
N PHE A 344 -9.32 6.23 -22.74
CA PHE A 344 -9.73 6.85 -24.01
C PHE A 344 -9.41 5.98 -25.23
N PHE A 345 -8.20 5.39 -25.29
CA PHE A 345 -7.81 4.57 -26.44
C PHE A 345 -8.48 3.18 -26.43
N SER A 346 -8.67 2.56 -25.26
CA SER A 346 -9.38 1.29 -25.15
C SER A 346 -10.85 1.40 -25.58
N HIS A 347 -11.51 2.54 -25.32
CA HIS A 347 -12.87 2.76 -25.78
C HIS A 347 -12.97 2.87 -27.30
N LYS A 348 -11.95 3.46 -27.94
CA LYS A 348 -11.90 3.66 -29.40
C LYS A 348 -11.77 2.34 -30.17
N GLU A 349 -11.00 1.38 -29.65
CA GLU A 349 -10.87 0.02 -30.22
C GLU A 349 -12.14 -0.83 -30.04
N SER A 350 -12.99 -0.53 -29.05
CA SER A 350 -14.28 -1.22 -28.86
C SER A 350 -15.43 -0.65 -29.70
N SER A 351 -15.23 0.53 -30.30
CA SER A 351 -16.21 1.27 -31.11
C SER A 351 -15.99 1.15 -32.63
N GLN A 352 -14.96 0.41 -33.05
CA GLN A 352 -14.71 -0.02 -34.43
C GLN A 352 -15.01 -1.52 -34.53
#